data_AF-A0A7M7QMQ5-F1
#
_entry.id   AF-A0A7M7QMQ5-F1
#
_cell.length_a   1.000
_cell.length_b   1.000
_cell.length_c   1.000
_cell.angle_alpha   90.00
_cell.angle_beta   90.00
_cell.angle_gamma   90.00
#
_symmetry.space_group_name_H-M   'P 1'
#
loop_
_entity.id
_entity.type
_entity.pdbx_description
1 polymer ?
#
loop_
_entity_poly.entity_id
_entity_poly.type
_entity_poly.pdbx_seq_one_letter_code
_entity_poly.pdbx_strand_id
1 'polypeptide(L)'
;MTLDEVTWFNSYCFTLTLGFLASGILGQNIGSRRTMLIAAITYITCCFTFYLSTSVTIILIVQAFVGLNIPMSMSPSYAYIVEIAEPQLRSILLAIGNLAIIAGSCFAVMMAKYIHLKTIILINTIFPVIGLLTVYLLPESPHWLASKGKLREAENALLWLRGWTEPIKIESELKSLNDSYHDNESSHKTKLKVDFKRN
;
A
#
# COMPACT_ATOMS: atom_id res chain seq x y z
N MET A 1 19.30 -3.92 28.31
CA MET A 1 18.91 -4.58 27.06
C MET A 1 19.31 -6.03 27.19
N THR A 2 18.36 -6.88 27.60
CA THR A 2 18.62 -8.32 27.80
C THR A 2 18.67 -9.03 26.45
N LEU A 3 19.33 -10.19 26.37
CA LEU A 3 19.50 -10.94 25.11
C LEU A 3 18.14 -11.35 24.49
N ASP A 4 17.15 -11.61 25.34
CA ASP A 4 15.78 -11.91 24.93
C ASP A 4 15.11 -10.69 24.27
N GLU A 5 15.45 -9.48 24.73
CA GLU A 5 14.92 -8.24 24.17
C GLU A 5 15.41 -7.97 22.75
N VAL A 6 16.68 -8.30 22.49
CA VAL A 6 17.29 -8.11 21.18
C VAL A 6 16.80 -9.17 20.19
N THR A 7 16.58 -10.41 20.67
CA THR A 7 16.06 -11.50 19.83
C THR A 7 14.65 -11.21 19.33
N TRP A 8 13.75 -10.70 20.17
CA TRP A 8 12.39 -10.37 19.72
C TRP A 8 12.37 -9.18 18.76
N PHE A 9 13.22 -8.17 18.98
CA PHE A 9 13.35 -7.03 18.08
C PHE A 9 13.86 -7.47 16.70
N ASN A 10 14.83 -8.37 16.65
CA ASN A 10 15.32 -8.95 15.39
C ASN A 10 14.26 -9.79 14.67
N SER A 11 13.43 -10.55 15.40
CA SER A 11 12.30 -11.27 14.78
C SER A 11 11.29 -10.32 14.14
N TYR A 12 11.02 -9.17 14.74
CA TYR A 12 10.13 -8.16 14.16
C TYR A 12 10.69 -7.58 12.84
N CYS A 13 11.99 -7.26 12.79
CA CYS A 13 12.65 -6.80 11.57
C CYS A 13 12.58 -7.84 10.42
N PHE A 14 12.67 -9.12 10.75
CA PHE A 14 12.54 -10.19 9.76
C PHE A 14 11.13 -10.23 9.13
N THR A 15 10.09 -10.06 9.95
CA THR A 15 8.70 -10.02 9.45
C THR A 15 8.45 -8.82 8.53
N LEU A 16 9.06 -7.66 8.81
CA LEU A 16 8.95 -6.48 7.93
C LEU A 16 9.53 -6.77 6.53
N THR A 17 10.71 -7.39 6.47
CA THR A 17 11.36 -7.74 5.19
C THR A 17 10.50 -8.68 4.36
N LEU A 18 9.92 -9.70 5.00
CA LEU A 18 8.99 -10.62 4.33
C LEU A 18 7.74 -9.90 3.83
N GLY A 19 7.22 -8.93 4.58
CA GLY A 19 6.05 -8.15 4.19
C GLY A 19 6.31 -7.28 2.96
N PHE A 20 7.51 -6.70 2.81
CA PHE A 20 7.88 -5.97 1.59
C PHE A 20 7.96 -6.88 0.36
N LEU A 21 8.54 -8.08 0.49
CA LEU A 21 8.60 -9.06 -0.59
C LEU A 21 7.20 -9.49 -1.03
N ALA A 22 6.33 -9.82 -0.06
CA ALA A 22 4.94 -10.17 -0.34
C ALA A 22 4.19 -9.02 -1.03
N SER A 23 4.40 -7.78 -0.58
CA SER A 23 3.79 -6.60 -1.16
C SER A 23 4.16 -6.39 -2.63
N GLY A 24 5.42 -6.64 -3.02
CA GLY A 24 5.86 -6.51 -4.41
C GLY A 24 5.12 -7.47 -5.34
N ILE A 25 4.94 -8.72 -4.91
CA ILE A 25 4.26 -9.77 -5.69
C ILE A 25 2.75 -9.47 -5.79
N LEU A 26 2.13 -9.08 -4.66
CA LEU A 26 0.70 -8.78 -4.60
C LEU A 26 0.36 -7.50 -5.37
N GLY A 27 1.22 -6.48 -5.30
CA GLY A 27 1.06 -5.22 -6.02
C GLY A 27 0.99 -5.42 -7.54
N GLN A 28 1.85 -6.26 -8.09
CA GLN A 28 1.87 -6.55 -9.54
C GLN A 28 0.66 -7.36 -10.00
N ASN A 29 0.22 -8.35 -9.21
CA ASN A 29 -0.84 -9.26 -9.64
C ASN A 29 -2.26 -8.76 -9.36
N ILE A 30 -2.49 -8.14 -8.20
CA ILE A 30 -3.84 -7.86 -7.67
C ILE A 30 -4.20 -6.37 -7.79
N GLY A 31 -3.22 -5.49 -7.96
CA GLY A 31 -3.40 -4.05 -8.11
C GLY A 31 -3.45 -3.33 -6.75
N SER A 32 -2.94 -2.08 -6.74
CA SER A 32 -2.67 -1.31 -5.51
C SER A 32 -3.90 -1.17 -4.59
N ARG A 33 -5.08 -0.84 -5.15
CA ARG A 33 -6.32 -0.66 -4.37
C ARG A 33 -6.77 -1.92 -3.66
N ARG A 34 -6.78 -3.06 -4.36
CA ARG A 34 -7.25 -4.34 -3.80
C ARG A 34 -6.29 -4.84 -2.72
N THR A 35 -5.00 -4.66 -2.92
CA THR A 35 -3.99 -4.97 -1.90
C THR A 35 -4.20 -4.10 -0.65
N MET A 36 -4.49 -2.80 -0.80
CA MET A 36 -4.81 -1.91 0.33
C MET A 36 -6.08 -2.35 1.08
N LEU A 37 -7.13 -2.80 0.39
CA LEU A 37 -8.35 -3.32 1.02
C LEU A 37 -8.07 -4.61 1.83
N ILE A 38 -7.36 -5.57 1.23
CA ILE A 38 -7.00 -6.83 1.90
C ILE A 38 -6.13 -6.54 3.14
N ALA A 39 -5.19 -5.62 3.01
CA ALA A 39 -4.31 -5.24 4.11
C ALA A 39 -5.08 -4.55 5.24
N ALA A 40 -6.02 -3.65 4.92
CA ALA A 40 -6.89 -3.02 5.92
C ALA A 40 -7.78 -4.03 6.67
N ILE A 41 -8.38 -5.00 5.97
CA ILE A 41 -9.17 -6.07 6.59
C ILE A 41 -8.31 -6.94 7.51
N THR A 42 -7.11 -7.31 7.04
CA THR A 42 -6.16 -8.10 7.82
C THR A 42 -5.71 -7.35 9.08
N TYR A 43 -5.51 -6.03 8.98
CA TYR A 43 -5.14 -5.18 10.10
C TYR A 43 -6.25 -5.11 11.16
N ILE A 44 -7.50 -4.91 10.75
CA ILE A 44 -8.66 -4.91 11.66
C ILE A 44 -8.76 -6.25 12.40
N THR A 45 -8.55 -7.36 11.70
CA THR A 45 -8.55 -8.71 12.28
C THR A 45 -7.43 -8.88 13.32
N CYS A 46 -6.24 -8.33 13.06
CA CYS A 46 -5.13 -8.33 13.99
C CYS A 46 -5.46 -7.50 15.25
N CYS A 47 -6.02 -6.30 15.10
CA CYS A 47 -6.43 -5.44 16.22
C CYS A 47 -7.46 -6.13 17.12
N PHE A 48 -8.45 -6.79 16.53
CA PHE A 48 -9.48 -7.52 17.28
C PHE A 48 -8.87 -8.72 18.04
N THR A 49 -7.99 -9.48 17.38
CA THR A 49 -7.27 -10.60 18.00
C THR A 49 -6.38 -10.11 19.15
N PHE A 50 -5.71 -8.97 18.99
CA PHE A 50 -4.90 -8.36 20.04
C PHE A 50 -5.76 -7.97 21.25
N TYR A 51 -6.94 -7.41 21.03
CA TYR A 51 -7.85 -7.00 22.11
C TYR A 51 -8.35 -8.17 22.97
N LEU A 52 -8.66 -9.31 22.33
CA LEU A 52 -9.10 -10.54 23.01
C LEU A 52 -7.94 -11.31 23.65
N SER A 53 -6.71 -11.06 23.20
CA SER A 53 -5.55 -11.80 23.67
C SER A 53 -5.21 -11.47 25.12
N THR A 54 -5.02 -12.51 25.92
CA THR A 54 -4.53 -12.42 27.31
C THR A 54 -3.19 -13.17 27.48
N SER A 55 -2.77 -13.95 26.49
CA SER A 55 -1.54 -14.75 26.51
C SER A 55 -0.41 -14.07 25.74
N VAL A 56 0.79 -14.08 26.32
CA VAL A 56 2.01 -13.51 25.71
C VAL A 56 2.29 -14.15 24.34
N THR A 57 2.08 -15.45 24.18
CA THR A 57 2.31 -16.16 22.90
C THR A 57 1.40 -15.64 21.79
N ILE A 58 0.13 -15.39 22.09
CA ILE A 58 -0.83 -14.88 21.11
C ILE A 58 -0.48 -13.43 20.73
N ILE A 59 -0.05 -12.62 21.70
CA ILE A 59 0.42 -11.25 21.44
C ILE A 59 1.62 -11.25 20.48
N LEU A 60 2.58 -12.15 20.67
CA LEU A 60 3.75 -12.28 19.78
C LEU A 60 3.36 -12.68 18.35
N ILE A 61 2.43 -13.63 18.20
CA ILE A 61 1.92 -14.03 16.88
C ILE A 61 1.24 -12.84 16.19
N VAL A 62 0.37 -12.12 16.91
CA VAL A 62 -0.32 -10.95 16.35
C VAL A 62 0.68 -9.85 15.97
N GLN A 63 1.72 -9.60 16.76
CA GLN A 63 2.77 -8.63 16.41
C GLN A 63 3.53 -9.03 15.15
N ALA A 64 3.81 -10.31 14.94
CA ALA A 64 4.43 -10.78 13.70
C ALA A 64 3.51 -10.53 12.48
N PHE A 65 2.21 -10.77 12.61
CA PHE A 65 1.23 -10.46 11.55
C PHE A 65 1.10 -8.96 11.28
N VAL A 66 1.10 -8.12 12.32
CA VAL A 66 1.09 -6.66 12.17
C VAL A 66 2.37 -6.19 11.48
N GLY A 67 3.53 -6.75 11.84
CA GLY A 67 4.81 -6.48 11.19
C GLY A 67 4.81 -6.81 9.70
N LEU A 68 4.15 -7.90 9.28
CA LEU A 68 3.95 -8.22 7.86
C LEU A 68 2.97 -7.24 7.18
N ASN A 69 1.94 -6.81 7.88
CA ASN A 69 0.84 -6.01 7.30
C ASN A 69 1.24 -4.55 7.00
N ILE A 70 2.08 -3.92 7.83
CA ILE A 70 2.53 -2.53 7.65
C ILE A 70 3.14 -2.30 6.25
N PRO A 71 4.19 -3.04 5.82
CA PRO A 71 4.78 -2.85 4.50
C PRO A 71 3.84 -3.22 3.35
N MET A 72 2.96 -4.22 3.55
CA MET A 72 1.93 -4.60 2.58
C MET A 72 0.89 -3.51 2.34
N SER A 73 0.62 -2.65 3.33
CA SER A 73 -0.27 -1.50 3.18
C SER A 73 0.47 -0.29 2.61
N MET A 74 1.70 -0.04 3.08
CA MET A 74 2.47 1.16 2.77
C MET A 74 2.95 1.21 1.32
N SER A 75 3.45 0.09 0.79
CA SER A 75 3.97 0.00 -0.57
C SER A 75 2.93 0.32 -1.67
N PRO A 76 1.73 -0.30 -1.69
CA PRO A 76 0.71 0.04 -2.69
C PRO A 76 0.15 1.44 -2.49
N SER A 77 0.10 1.96 -1.26
CA SER A 77 -0.33 3.34 -0.99
C SER A 77 0.60 4.35 -1.64
N TYR A 78 1.93 4.16 -1.49
CA TYR A 78 2.89 5.02 -2.15
C TYR A 78 2.88 4.85 -3.67
N ALA A 79 2.81 3.62 -4.17
CA ALA A 79 2.69 3.38 -5.61
C ALA A 79 1.46 4.10 -6.19
N TYR A 80 0.33 4.05 -5.50
CA TYR A 80 -0.90 4.74 -5.90
C TYR A 80 -0.73 6.26 -5.95
N ILE A 81 -0.15 6.87 -4.90
CA ILE A 81 0.15 8.32 -4.88
C ILE A 81 1.08 8.70 -6.03
N VAL A 82 2.09 7.86 -6.28
CA VAL A 82 3.08 8.04 -7.34
C VAL A 82 2.45 8.01 -8.74
N GLU A 83 1.52 7.09 -8.97
CA GLU A 83 0.84 6.90 -10.26
C GLU A 83 -0.16 8.02 -10.58
N ILE A 84 -0.56 8.76 -9.55
CA ILE A 84 -1.61 9.78 -9.60
C ILE A 84 -1.04 11.20 -9.57
N ALA A 85 0.05 11.37 -8.84
CA ALA A 85 0.67 12.66 -8.66
C ALA A 85 1.39 13.12 -9.92
N GLU A 86 1.18 14.38 -10.27
CA GLU A 86 1.98 15.06 -11.28
C GLU A 86 3.46 15.08 -10.84
N PRO A 87 4.45 14.94 -11.76
CA PRO A 87 5.86 14.75 -11.41
C PRO A 87 6.42 15.79 -10.43
N GLN A 88 5.91 17.02 -10.46
CA GLN A 88 6.33 18.12 -9.60
C GLN A 88 5.74 18.04 -8.17
N LEU A 89 4.55 17.44 -8.01
CA LEU A 89 3.83 17.38 -6.74
C LEU A 89 3.99 16.04 -6.02
N ARG A 90 4.50 15.02 -6.70
CA ARG A 90 4.69 13.65 -6.17
C ARG A 90 5.44 13.62 -4.85
N SER A 91 6.56 14.34 -4.73
CA SER A 91 7.35 14.37 -3.49
C SER A 91 6.60 15.04 -2.34
N ILE A 92 5.81 16.07 -2.62
CA ILE A 92 5.02 16.79 -1.61
C ILE A 92 3.89 15.90 -1.09
N LEU A 93 3.16 15.22 -1.99
CA LEU A 93 2.07 14.32 -1.60
C LEU A 93 2.57 13.14 -0.77
N LEU A 94 3.72 12.56 -1.15
CA LEU A 94 4.40 11.53 -0.38
C LEU A 94 4.84 12.04 1.00
N ALA A 95 5.36 13.26 1.09
CA ALA A 95 5.78 13.87 2.34
C ALA A 95 4.58 14.13 3.28
N ILE A 96 3.46 14.64 2.75
CA ILE A 96 2.22 14.84 3.52
C ILE A 96 1.71 13.50 4.08
N GLY A 97 1.72 12.44 3.28
CA GLY A 97 1.35 11.10 3.74
C GLY A 97 2.24 10.60 4.88
N ASN A 98 3.56 10.77 4.76
CA ASN A 98 4.50 10.41 5.83
C ASN A 98 4.31 11.26 7.09
N LEU A 99 4.08 12.57 6.95
CA LEU A 99 3.80 13.45 8.08
C LEU A 99 2.55 13.01 8.84
N ALA A 100 1.50 12.57 8.14
CA ALA A 100 0.30 12.04 8.79
C ALA A 100 0.60 10.77 9.60
N ILE A 101 1.44 9.86 9.09
CA ILE A 101 1.86 8.64 9.80
C ILE A 101 2.65 8.99 11.08
N ILE A 102 3.61 9.92 10.97
CA ILE A 102 4.43 10.35 12.10
C ILE A 102 3.57 11.06 13.15
N ALA A 103 2.66 11.95 12.72
CA ALA A 103 1.73 12.64 13.61
C ALA A 103 0.81 11.66 14.35
N GLY A 104 0.24 10.67 13.64
CA GLY A 104 -0.59 9.62 14.24
C GLY A 104 0.20 8.77 15.24
N SER A 105 1.44 8.41 14.92
CA SER A 105 2.31 7.65 15.81
C SER A 105 2.67 8.44 17.07
N CYS A 106 2.95 9.74 16.93
CA CYS A 106 3.19 10.65 18.05
C CYS A 106 1.97 10.72 18.97
N PHE A 107 0.77 10.89 18.40
CA PHE A 107 -0.48 10.91 19.15
C PHE A 107 -0.72 9.59 19.91
N ALA A 108 -0.46 8.45 19.28
CA ALA A 108 -0.60 7.14 19.91
C ALA A 108 0.34 6.97 21.11
N VAL A 109 1.61 7.39 21.00
CA VAL A 109 2.59 7.32 22.09
C VAL A 109 2.23 8.28 23.23
N MET A 110 1.73 9.48 22.92
CA MET A 110 1.24 10.41 23.95
C MET A 110 0.07 9.80 24.74
N MET A 111 -0.90 9.19 24.07
CA MET A 111 -2.05 8.53 24.71
C MET A 111 -1.63 7.29 25.51
N ALA A 112 -0.57 6.59 25.09
CA ALA A 112 -0.06 5.40 25.77
C ALA A 112 0.35 5.64 27.23
N LYS A 113 0.70 6.89 27.59
CA LYS A 113 1.06 7.25 28.95
C LYS A 113 -0.15 7.44 29.89
N TYR A 114 -1.31 7.80 29.35
CA TYR A 114 -2.47 8.24 30.14
C TYR A 114 -3.62 7.22 30.15
N ILE A 115 -3.66 6.30 29.18
CA ILE A 115 -4.80 5.42 28.95
C ILE A 115 -4.37 3.94 29.05
N HIS A 116 -5.28 3.08 29.51
CA HIS A 116 -5.08 1.63 29.44
C HIS A 116 -4.88 1.13 27.99
N LEU A 117 -3.93 0.20 27.82
CA LEU A 117 -3.58 -0.44 26.53
C LEU A 117 -4.79 -0.88 25.70
N LYS A 118 -5.81 -1.48 26.33
CA LYS A 118 -7.01 -1.95 25.64
C LYS A 118 -7.82 -0.84 24.96
N THR A 119 -7.95 0.31 25.61
CA THR A 119 -8.68 1.46 25.05
C THR A 119 -7.91 2.10 23.91
N ILE A 120 -6.58 2.13 23.99
CA ILE A 120 -5.72 2.66 22.91
C ILE A 120 -5.86 1.83 21.64
N ILE A 121 -5.91 0.50 21.76
CA ILE A 121 -6.12 -0.40 20.60
C ILE A 121 -7.47 -0.16 19.96
N LEU A 122 -8.52 0.06 20.76
CA LEU A 122 -9.86 0.34 20.26
C LEU A 122 -9.88 1.67 19.49
N ILE A 123 -9.26 2.73 20.04
CA ILE A 123 -9.14 4.02 19.37
C ILE A 123 -8.32 3.89 18.07
N ASN A 124 -7.23 3.12 18.12
CA ASN A 124 -6.37 2.89 16.96
C ASN A 124 -7.11 2.15 15.83
N THR A 125 -8.04 1.25 16.17
CA THR A 125 -8.88 0.51 15.20
C THR A 125 -9.83 1.42 14.41
N ILE A 126 -10.13 2.64 14.89
CA ILE A 126 -10.98 3.60 14.16
C ILE A 126 -10.31 4.09 12.87
N PHE A 127 -8.99 4.34 12.91
CA PHE A 127 -8.22 4.82 11.75
C PHE A 127 -8.24 3.87 10.54
N PRO A 128 -7.94 2.56 10.66
CA PRO A 128 -8.00 1.63 9.54
C PRO A 128 -9.44 1.41 9.04
N VAL A 129 -10.47 1.56 9.88
CA VAL A 129 -11.87 1.50 9.44
C VAL A 129 -12.22 2.70 8.56
N ILE A 130 -11.82 3.91 8.96
CA ILE A 130 -11.96 5.12 8.13
C ILE A 130 -11.15 4.96 6.84
N GLY A 131 -9.93 4.42 6.92
CA GLY A 131 -9.09 4.11 5.77
C GLY A 131 -9.76 3.14 4.81
N LEU A 132 -10.37 2.06 5.32
CA LEU A 132 -11.10 1.07 4.52
C LEU A 132 -12.26 1.71 3.75
N LEU A 133 -13.05 2.55 4.42
CA LEU A 133 -14.13 3.30 3.77
C LEU A 133 -13.58 4.23 2.69
N THR A 134 -12.50 4.96 2.98
CA THR A 134 -11.89 5.89 2.01
C THR A 134 -11.37 5.16 0.77
N VAL A 135 -10.68 4.02 0.97
CA VAL A 135 -10.16 3.19 -0.14
C VAL A 135 -11.30 2.53 -0.93
N TYR A 136 -12.44 2.26 -0.28
CA TYR A 136 -13.61 1.76 -0.97
C TYR A 136 -14.19 2.81 -1.94
N LEU A 137 -14.19 4.09 -1.58
CA LEU A 137 -14.63 5.18 -2.48
C LEU A 137 -13.60 5.50 -3.58
N LEU A 138 -12.33 5.17 -3.39
CA LEU A 138 -11.26 5.49 -4.33
C LEU A 138 -11.31 4.62 -5.59
N PRO A 139 -11.15 5.18 -6.82
CA PRO A 139 -11.06 4.39 -8.04
C PRO A 139 -9.76 3.56 -8.09
N GLU A 140 -9.76 2.47 -8.87
CA GLU A 140 -8.54 1.68 -9.11
C GLU A 140 -7.46 2.52 -9.80
N SER A 141 -6.19 2.13 -9.63
CA SER A 141 -5.06 2.85 -10.23
C SER A 141 -5.20 2.89 -11.76
N PRO A 142 -5.10 4.07 -12.40
CA PRO A 142 -5.22 4.22 -13.86
C PRO A 142 -4.08 3.50 -14.60
N HIS A 143 -2.87 3.46 -14.04
CA HIS A 143 -1.73 2.74 -14.60
C HIS A 143 -1.95 1.23 -14.61
N TRP A 144 -2.50 0.67 -13.52
CA TRP A 144 -2.83 -0.76 -13.46
C TRP A 144 -3.94 -1.13 -14.45
N LEU A 145 -4.98 -0.28 -14.57
CA LEU A 145 -6.06 -0.46 -15.53
C LEU A 145 -5.55 -0.39 -16.98
N ALA A 146 -4.63 0.54 -17.27
CA ALA A 146 -3.98 0.63 -18.58
C ALA A 146 -3.14 -0.62 -18.90
N SER A 147 -2.36 -1.13 -17.93
CA SER A 147 -1.60 -2.38 -18.09
C SER A 147 -2.47 -3.62 -18.33
N LYS A 148 -3.74 -3.60 -17.91
CA LYS A 148 -4.72 -4.67 -18.17
C LYS A 148 -5.54 -4.46 -19.45
N GLY A 149 -5.23 -3.42 -20.24
CA GLY A 149 -5.95 -3.10 -21.48
C GLY A 149 -7.34 -2.50 -21.27
N LYS A 150 -7.68 -2.07 -20.05
CA LYS A 150 -8.98 -1.50 -19.69
C LYS A 150 -8.97 0.03 -19.81
N LEU A 151 -8.76 0.53 -21.03
CA LEU A 151 -8.54 1.96 -21.29
C LEU A 151 -9.72 2.85 -20.85
N ARG A 152 -10.96 2.39 -21.05
CA ARG A 152 -12.17 3.14 -20.65
C ARG A 152 -12.36 3.27 -19.13
N GLU A 153 -11.95 2.26 -18.37
CA GLU A 153 -11.96 2.32 -16.90
C GLU A 153 -10.85 3.24 -16.39
N ALA A 154 -9.68 3.21 -17.04
CA ALA A 154 -8.56 4.10 -16.72
C ALA A 154 -8.90 5.59 -16.96
N GLU A 155 -9.59 5.89 -18.07
CA GLU A 155 -10.07 7.23 -18.38
C GLU A 155 -11.04 7.76 -17.32
N ASN A 156 -12.04 6.95 -16.92
CA ASN A 156 -12.98 7.31 -15.86
C ASN A 156 -12.29 7.54 -14.51
N ALA A 157 -11.27 6.73 -14.17
CA ALA A 157 -10.48 6.92 -12.95
C ALA A 157 -9.68 8.23 -12.99
N LEU A 158 -9.07 8.56 -14.14
CA LEU A 158 -8.37 9.81 -14.36
C LEU A 158 -9.30 11.04 -14.30
N LEU A 159 -10.49 10.95 -14.90
CA LEU A 159 -11.51 12.01 -14.84
C LEU A 159 -11.99 12.27 -13.40
N TRP A 160 -12.20 11.21 -12.62
CA TRP A 160 -12.59 11.34 -11.21
C TRP A 160 -11.48 12.00 -10.37
N LEU A 161 -10.23 11.62 -10.63
CA LEU A 161 -9.07 12.08 -9.89
C LEU A 161 -8.64 13.51 -10.24
N ARG A 162 -8.72 13.87 -11.53
CA ARG A 162 -8.36 15.19 -12.08
C ARG A 162 -9.60 15.94 -12.55
N GLY A 163 -10.69 15.93 -11.79
CA GLY A 163 -11.98 16.59 -12.11
C GLY A 163 -11.96 18.09 -12.42
N TRP A 164 -10.77 18.69 -12.53
CA TRP A 164 -10.45 20.08 -12.87
C TRP A 164 -9.69 20.23 -14.21
N THR A 165 -9.29 19.13 -14.86
CA THR A 165 -8.45 19.14 -16.08
C THR A 165 -9.28 18.83 -17.32
N GLU A 166 -8.98 19.50 -18.44
CA GLU A 166 -9.66 19.26 -19.72
C GLU A 166 -9.49 17.81 -20.20
N PRO A 167 -10.57 17.17 -20.71
CA PRO A 167 -10.56 15.77 -21.15
C PRO A 167 -9.52 15.48 -22.25
N ILE A 168 -9.16 16.50 -23.04
CA ILE A 168 -8.19 16.43 -24.14
C ILE A 168 -6.77 16.10 -23.63
N LYS A 169 -6.38 16.62 -22.46
CA LYS A 169 -5.06 16.37 -21.89
C LYS A 169 -4.95 14.94 -21.33
N ILE A 170 -6.06 14.43 -20.79
CA ILE A 170 -6.18 13.08 -20.24
C ILE A 170 -6.07 12.02 -21.35
N GLU A 171 -6.74 12.23 -22.49
CA GLU A 171 -6.68 11.30 -23.64
C GLU A 171 -5.26 11.22 -24.23
N SER A 172 -4.54 12.35 -24.30
CA SER A 172 -3.15 12.38 -24.77
C SER A 172 -2.17 11.66 -23.83
N GLU A 173 -2.36 11.78 -22.52
CA GLU A 173 -1.55 11.10 -21.50
C GLU A 173 -1.84 9.59 -21.50
N LEU A 174 -3.11 9.20 -21.62
CA LEU A 174 -3.54 7.81 -21.71
C LEU A 174 -2.99 7.13 -22.98
N LYS A 175 -2.99 7.84 -24.12
CA LYS A 175 -2.39 7.37 -25.37
C LYS A 175 -0.87 7.18 -25.23
N SER A 176 -0.18 8.13 -24.60
CA SER A 176 1.27 8.01 -24.34
C SER A 176 1.63 6.85 -23.40
N LEU A 177 0.78 6.58 -22.40
CA LEU A 177 0.90 5.39 -21.54
C LEU A 177 0.74 4.12 -22.37
N ASN A 178 -0.31 4.03 -23.19
CA ASN A 178 -0.58 2.85 -24.00
C ASN A 178 0.56 2.55 -24.99
N ASP A 179 1.09 3.58 -25.65
CA ASP A 179 2.22 3.45 -26.56
C ASP A 179 3.49 2.97 -25.84
N SER A 180 3.77 3.49 -24.65
CA SER A 180 4.92 3.05 -23.85
C SER A 180 4.78 1.64 -23.25
N TYR A 181 3.55 1.14 -23.04
CA TYR A 181 3.33 -0.28 -22.70
C TYR A 181 3.50 -1.20 -23.92
N HIS A 182 3.01 -0.82 -25.11
CA HIS A 182 3.21 -1.59 -26.34
C HIS A 182 4.68 -1.63 -26.79
N ASP A 183 5.43 -0.54 -26.59
CA ASP A 183 6.87 -0.51 -26.83
C ASP A 183 7.65 -1.38 -25.84
N ASN A 184 7.27 -1.39 -24.56
CA ASN A 184 7.91 -2.29 -23.59
C ASN A 184 7.61 -3.76 -23.86
N GLU A 185 6.39 -4.11 -24.29
CA GLU A 185 6.02 -5.49 -24.61
C GLU A 185 6.75 -5.99 -25.87
N SER A 186 6.93 -5.13 -26.88
CA SER A 186 7.68 -5.45 -28.10
C SER A 186 9.19 -5.56 -27.84
N SER A 187 9.75 -4.72 -26.96
CA SER A 187 11.15 -4.80 -26.54
C SER A 187 11.44 -6.06 -25.69
N HIS A 188 10.50 -6.46 -24.83
CA HIS A 188 10.61 -7.69 -24.03
C HIS A 188 10.49 -8.97 -24.89
N LYS A 189 9.60 -8.98 -25.89
CA LYS A 189 9.50 -10.06 -26.88
C LYS A 189 10.73 -10.13 -27.79
N THR A 190 11.36 -9.00 -28.08
CA THR A 190 12.60 -8.95 -28.87
C THR A 190 13.80 -9.50 -28.10
N LYS A 191 13.96 -9.14 -26.81
CA LYS A 191 15.01 -9.71 -25.95
C LYS A 191 14.85 -11.22 -25.76
N LEU A 192 13.63 -11.71 -25.49
CA LEU A 192 13.37 -13.15 -25.37
C LEU A 192 13.66 -13.93 -26.66
N LYS A 193 13.38 -13.35 -27.84
CA LYS A 193 13.76 -13.97 -29.12
C LYS A 193 15.26 -13.97 -29.37
N VAL A 194 16.00 -12.98 -28.88
CA VAL A 194 17.47 -12.92 -29.01
C VAL A 194 18.13 -13.95 -28.09
N ASP A 195 17.63 -14.11 -26.86
CA ASP A 195 18.15 -15.11 -25.90
C ASP A 195 17.82 -16.55 -26.33
N PHE A 196 16.65 -16.79 -26.94
CA PHE A 196 16.32 -18.11 -27.51
C PHE A 196 17.10 -18.48 -28.78
N LYS A 197 17.67 -17.49 -29.49
CA LYS A 197 18.45 -17.72 -30.71
C LYS A 197 19.95 -17.87 -30.44
N ARG A 198 20.36 -17.69 -29.17
CA ARG A 198 21.76 -17.73 -28.70
C ARG A 198 22.10 -19.03 -27.94
N ASN A 199 21.09 -19.88 -27.69
CA ASN A 199 21.21 -21.29 -27.29
C ASN A 199 20.90 -22.19 -28.48
#